data_AF-A0A485AP55-F1
#
_entry.id   AF-A0A485AP55-F1
#
_cell.length_a   1.000
_cell.length_b   1.000
_cell.length_c   1.000
_cell.angle_alpha   90.00
_cell.angle_beta   90.00
_cell.angle_gamma   90.00
#
_symmetry.space_group_name_H-M   'P 1'
#
loop_
_entity.id
_entity.type
_entity.pdbx_description
1 polymer ?
#
loop_
_entity_poly.entity_id
_entity_poly.type
_entity_poly.pdbx_seq_one_letter_code
_entity_poly.pdbx_strand_id
1 'polypeptide(L)'
;MSWRRRPAVTKEELLPPFFDTLSQYVEMGNSTFACPGHQHGAFFKKHPAGRQFYEFFGENVFRADMCNADVKLGDLLIHEGSAKHAQKFAAKVFNADKTYFVLNGTSAANKVGDQRAADPWRSGAV
;
A
#
# COMPACT_ATOMS: atom_id res chain seq x y z
N MET A 1 8.54 -28.13 30.80
CA MET A 1 8.27 -27.34 29.59
C MET A 1 8.68 -25.89 29.85
N SER A 2 9.84 -25.46 29.36
CA SER A 2 10.27 -24.06 29.50
C SER A 2 9.72 -23.24 28.34
N TRP A 3 8.88 -22.27 28.66
CA TRP A 3 8.48 -21.23 27.72
C TRP A 3 9.67 -20.30 27.51
N ARG A 4 10.49 -20.53 26.49
CA ARG A 4 11.46 -19.50 26.05
C ARG A 4 10.65 -18.26 25.67
N ARG A 5 10.91 -17.13 26.34
CA ARG A 5 10.45 -15.82 25.86
C ARG A 5 10.96 -15.68 24.42
N ARG A 6 10.05 -15.39 23.49
CA ARG A 6 10.46 -14.99 22.14
C ARG A 6 11.32 -13.73 22.28
N PRO A 7 12.40 -13.59 21.49
CA PRO A 7 13.15 -12.34 21.46
C PRO A 7 12.20 -11.17 21.18
N ALA A 8 12.51 -10.01 21.76
CA ALA A 8 11.75 -8.79 21.48
C ALA A 8 11.86 -8.51 19.97
N VAL A 9 10.72 -8.44 19.30
CA VAL A 9 10.65 -8.11 17.87
C VAL A 9 10.88 -6.61 17.75
N THR A 10 11.83 -6.17 16.94
CA THR A 10 12.05 -4.74 16.72
C THR A 10 10.92 -4.14 15.88
N LYS A 11 10.76 -2.81 15.86
CA LYS A 11 9.75 -2.16 15.00
C LYS A 11 9.99 -2.53 13.53
N GLU A 12 11.25 -2.57 13.13
CA GLU A 12 11.73 -2.91 11.79
C GLU A 12 11.44 -4.37 11.43
N GLU A 13 11.40 -5.27 12.41
CA GLU A 13 11.03 -6.67 12.22
C GLU A 13 9.50 -6.89 12.23
N LEU A 14 8.74 -5.96 12.83
CA LEU A 14 7.29 -6.06 12.98
C LEU A 14 6.54 -5.50 11.76
N LEU A 15 7.02 -4.40 11.18
CA LEU A 15 6.28 -3.69 10.14
C LEU A 15 6.38 -4.40 8.78
N PRO A 16 5.25 -4.65 8.09
CA PRO A 16 5.26 -5.21 6.74
C PRO A 16 5.94 -4.25 5.74
N PRO A 17 6.54 -4.78 4.65
CA PRO A 17 7.45 -4.01 3.79
C PRO A 17 6.92 -2.67 3.24
N PHE A 18 5.68 -2.66 2.75
CA PHE A 18 5.08 -1.44 2.19
C PHE A 18 4.74 -0.42 3.27
N PHE A 19 4.21 -0.87 4.41
CA PHE A 19 3.82 0.02 5.50
C PHE A 19 5.04 0.64 6.20
N ASP A 20 6.12 -0.13 6.38
CA ASP A 20 7.39 0.40 6.87
C ASP A 20 7.90 1.52 5.98
N THR A 21 8.00 1.26 4.67
CA THR A 21 8.44 2.27 3.67
C THR A 21 7.55 3.52 3.67
N LEU A 22 6.21 3.34 3.71
CA LEU A 22 5.26 4.44 3.77
C LEU A 22 5.44 5.28 5.04
N SER A 23 5.59 4.64 6.20
CA SER A 23 5.77 5.33 7.48
C SER A 23 7.04 6.17 7.50
N GLN A 24 8.16 5.62 7.02
CA GLN A 24 9.42 6.35 6.89
C GLN A 24 9.30 7.52 5.91
N TYR A 25 8.60 7.34 4.79
CA TYR A 25 8.40 8.41 3.81
C TYR A 25 7.56 9.56 4.38
N VAL A 26 6.49 9.25 5.11
CA VAL A 26 5.65 10.25 5.77
C VAL A 26 6.46 11.06 6.80
N GLU A 27 7.36 10.39 7.54
CA GLU A 27 8.27 11.00 8.51
C GLU A 27 9.30 11.94 7.88
N MET A 28 9.70 11.72 6.61
CA MET A 28 10.64 12.62 5.90
C MET A 28 10.11 14.04 5.71
N GLY A 29 8.78 14.23 5.71
CA GLY A 29 8.19 15.57 5.64
C GLY A 29 8.42 16.33 4.34
N ASN A 30 8.63 15.61 3.24
CA ASN A 30 8.85 16.23 1.93
C ASN A 30 7.63 17.05 1.48
N SER A 31 7.89 18.19 0.85
CA SER A 31 6.86 18.92 0.11
C SER A 31 6.64 18.25 -1.25
N THR A 32 5.38 17.99 -1.60
CA THR A 32 5.01 17.41 -2.90
C THR A 32 4.31 18.45 -3.77
N PHE A 33 4.70 18.52 -5.04
CA PHE A 33 3.99 19.24 -6.10
C PHE A 33 3.30 18.26 -7.07
N ALA A 34 3.26 16.97 -6.71
CA ALA A 34 2.56 15.94 -7.46
C ALA A 34 1.09 15.84 -7.00
N CYS A 35 0.39 14.85 -7.56
CA CYS A 35 -0.88 14.40 -7.00
C CYS A 35 -0.67 13.68 -5.66
N PRO A 36 -1.67 13.65 -4.77
CA PRO A 36 -2.97 14.34 -4.85
C PRO A 36 -2.87 15.87 -4.63
N GLY A 37 -3.72 16.64 -5.33
CA GLY A 37 -3.68 18.11 -5.30
C GLY A 37 -4.01 18.75 -3.94
N HIS A 38 -4.51 17.99 -2.97
CA HIS A 38 -4.68 18.49 -1.60
C HIS A 38 -3.37 18.61 -0.83
N GLN A 39 -2.27 18.04 -1.34
CA GLN A 39 -0.89 18.19 -0.84
C GLN A 39 -0.80 18.00 0.67
N HIS A 40 -0.92 16.75 1.12
CA HIS A 40 -0.92 16.40 2.56
C HIS A 40 -2.03 17.08 3.37
N GLY A 41 -3.10 17.52 2.69
CA GLY A 41 -4.30 18.11 3.30
C GLY A 41 -4.18 19.63 3.51
N ALA A 42 -3.13 20.26 2.98
CA ALA A 42 -2.98 21.71 2.94
C ALA A 42 -4.19 22.40 2.28
N PHE A 43 -4.76 21.81 1.23
CA PHE A 43 -5.95 22.36 0.58
C PHE A 43 -7.19 22.32 1.47
N PHE A 44 -7.45 21.21 2.16
CA PHE A 44 -8.62 21.06 3.03
C PHE A 44 -8.64 22.12 4.14
N LYS A 45 -7.48 22.46 4.70
CA LYS A 45 -7.34 23.49 5.74
C LYS A 45 -7.73 24.91 5.29
N LYS A 46 -7.91 25.16 3.99
CA LYS A 46 -8.29 26.47 3.43
C LYS A 46 -9.80 26.73 3.40
N HIS A 47 -10.64 25.71 3.58
CA HIS A 47 -12.10 25.85 3.56
C HIS A 47 -12.70 25.40 4.89
N PRO A 48 -13.69 26.10 5.50
CA PRO A 48 -14.26 25.70 6.79
C PRO A 48 -14.76 24.24 6.83
N ALA A 49 -15.48 23.80 5.80
CA ALA A 49 -15.91 22.40 5.69
C ALA A 49 -14.74 21.43 5.48
N GLY A 50 -13.70 21.86 4.75
CA GLY A 50 -12.50 21.06 4.53
C GLY A 50 -11.68 20.91 5.81
N ARG A 51 -11.64 21.94 6.66
CA ARG A 51 -10.99 21.86 7.97
C ARG A 51 -11.68 20.87 8.89
N GLN A 52 -13.01 20.86 8.92
CA GLN A 52 -13.77 19.83 9.65
C GLN A 52 -13.44 18.42 9.13
N PHE A 53 -13.36 18.25 7.81
CA PHE A 53 -12.97 16.98 7.20
C PHE A 53 -11.53 16.55 7.56
N TYR A 54 -10.58 17.50 7.54
CA TYR A 54 -9.19 17.26 7.91
C TYR A 54 -9.05 16.87 9.38
N GLU A 55 -9.75 17.58 10.27
CA GLU A 55 -9.73 17.33 11.72
C GLU A 55 -10.42 15.99 12.07
N PHE A 56 -11.46 15.62 11.34
CA PHE A 56 -12.16 14.34 11.55
C PHE A 56 -11.28 13.12 11.24
N PHE A 57 -10.59 13.09 10.09
CA PHE A 57 -9.74 11.96 9.71
C PHE A 57 -8.34 12.01 10.32
N GLY A 58 -7.85 13.21 10.62
CA GLY A 58 -6.50 13.44 11.11
C GLY A 58 -5.44 13.52 10.01
N GLU A 59 -4.31 14.14 10.35
CA GLU A 59 -3.26 14.51 9.40
C GLU A 59 -2.64 13.30 8.68
N ASN A 60 -2.38 12.21 9.39
CA ASN A 60 -1.64 11.07 8.84
C ASN A 60 -2.33 10.42 7.63
N VAL A 61 -3.66 10.41 7.58
CA VAL A 61 -4.41 9.89 6.42
C VAL A 61 -4.07 10.70 5.16
N PHE A 62 -4.03 12.03 5.27
CA PHE A 62 -3.72 12.90 4.13
C PHE A 62 -2.24 12.91 3.79
N ARG A 63 -1.35 12.73 4.76
CA ARG A 63 0.09 12.61 4.52
C ARG A 63 0.45 11.31 3.83
N ALA A 64 -0.30 10.24 4.10
CA ALA A 64 -0.10 8.94 3.49
C ALA A 64 -0.74 8.80 2.10
N ASP A 65 -1.60 9.74 1.70
CA ASP A 65 -2.23 9.75 0.38
C ASP A 65 -1.26 10.29 -0.68
N MET A 66 -0.61 9.36 -1.39
CA MET A 66 0.48 9.60 -2.32
C MET A 66 0.22 8.91 -3.65
N CYS A 67 0.89 9.36 -4.71
CA CYS A 67 0.74 8.79 -6.05
C CYS A 67 2.04 8.17 -6.57
N ASN A 68 1.98 7.65 -7.79
CA ASN A 68 3.11 7.06 -8.51
C ASN A 68 4.36 7.96 -8.64
N ALA A 69 4.23 9.28 -8.46
CA ALA A 69 5.36 10.20 -8.48
C ALA A 69 6.30 10.00 -7.28
N ASP A 70 5.81 9.41 -6.19
CA ASP A 70 6.58 9.08 -4.99
C ASP A 70 7.33 7.75 -5.18
N VAL A 71 8.30 7.74 -6.09
CA VAL A 71 9.01 6.54 -6.57
C VAL A 71 9.67 5.69 -5.48
N LYS A 72 9.91 6.25 -4.28
CA LYS A 72 10.41 5.48 -3.12
C LYS A 72 9.45 4.38 -2.67
N LEU A 73 8.15 4.55 -2.89
CA LEU A 73 7.14 3.53 -2.58
C LEU A 73 7.13 2.39 -3.62
N GLY A 74 7.76 2.59 -4.78
CA GLY A 74 7.72 1.66 -5.90
C GLY A 74 6.47 1.84 -6.76
N ASP A 75 6.12 0.80 -7.51
CA ASP A 75 4.98 0.82 -8.43
C ASP A 75 4.01 -0.32 -8.12
N LEU A 76 2.76 0.05 -7.82
CA LEU A 76 1.69 -0.89 -7.48
C LEU A 76 1.18 -1.66 -8.70
N LEU A 77 1.19 -1.05 -9.89
CA LEU A 77 0.60 -1.58 -11.12
C LEU A 77 1.52 -2.62 -11.77
N ILE A 78 2.81 -2.31 -11.90
CA ILE A 78 3.80 -3.23 -12.49
C ILE A 78 4.60 -4.03 -11.45
N HIS A 79 4.27 -3.85 -10.17
CA HIS A 79 4.80 -4.60 -9.04
C HIS A 79 6.34 -4.43 -8.88
N GLU A 80 6.75 -3.22 -8.55
CA GLU A 80 8.14 -2.84 -8.27
C GLU A 80 8.32 -2.25 -6.86
N GLY A 81 9.57 -2.24 -6.37
CA GLY A 81 9.91 -1.68 -5.06
C GLY A 81 9.15 -2.30 -3.88
N SER A 82 8.75 -1.45 -2.93
CA SER A 82 8.13 -1.89 -1.68
C SER A 82 6.78 -2.58 -1.90
N ALA A 83 6.04 -2.19 -2.96
CA ALA A 83 4.79 -2.82 -3.37
C ALA A 83 4.98 -4.31 -3.71
N LYS A 84 6.01 -4.62 -4.50
CA LYS A 84 6.39 -6.01 -4.84
C LYS A 84 6.77 -6.82 -3.60
N HIS A 85 7.53 -6.20 -2.70
CA HIS A 85 7.98 -6.88 -1.48
C HIS A 85 6.81 -7.24 -0.57
N ALA A 86 5.81 -6.36 -0.45
CA ALA A 86 4.60 -6.66 0.31
C ALA A 86 3.78 -7.79 -0.32
N GLN A 87 3.63 -7.82 -1.64
CA GLN A 87 2.97 -8.93 -2.34
C GLN A 87 3.69 -10.27 -2.14
N LYS A 88 5.03 -10.29 -2.24
CA LYS A 88 5.84 -11.49 -1.97
C LYS A 88 5.74 -11.94 -0.51
N PHE A 89 5.70 -10.99 0.42
CA PHE A 89 5.50 -11.28 1.84
C PHE A 89 4.12 -11.92 2.07
N ALA A 90 3.07 -11.35 1.49
CA ALA A 90 1.72 -11.92 1.56
C ALA A 90 1.66 -13.34 0.96
N ALA A 91 2.30 -13.58 -0.19
CA ALA A 91 2.36 -14.91 -0.81
C ALA A 91 2.97 -15.96 0.13
N LYS A 92 4.03 -15.62 0.87
CA LYS A 92 4.62 -16.51 1.89
C LYS A 92 3.67 -16.76 3.06
N VAL A 93 2.99 -15.73 3.56
CA VAL A 93 2.05 -15.84 4.69
C VAL A 93 0.85 -16.73 4.34
N PHE A 94 0.31 -16.57 3.13
CA PHE A 94 -0.86 -17.33 2.68
C PHE A 94 -0.53 -18.63 1.94
N ASN A 95 0.76 -19.00 1.87
CA ASN A 95 1.24 -20.19 1.16
C ASN A 95 0.72 -20.29 -0.29
N ALA A 96 0.89 -19.20 -1.04
CA ALA A 96 0.53 -19.10 -2.45
C ALA A 96 1.78 -18.84 -3.30
N ASP A 97 1.76 -19.24 -4.58
CA ASP A 97 2.86 -18.93 -5.50
C ASP A 97 3.00 -17.42 -5.74
N LYS A 98 1.86 -16.73 -5.86
CA LYS A 98 1.77 -15.28 -6.06
C LYS A 98 0.55 -14.71 -5.33
N THR A 99 0.68 -13.46 -4.91
CA THR A 99 -0.43 -12.68 -4.36
C THR A 99 -0.48 -11.33 -5.05
N TYR A 100 -1.68 -10.93 -5.47
CA TYR A 100 -1.95 -9.62 -6.08
C TYR A 100 -2.84 -8.81 -5.16
N PHE A 101 -2.52 -7.54 -4.97
CA PHE A 101 -3.36 -6.65 -4.16
C PHE A 101 -4.39 -5.97 -5.06
N VAL A 102 -5.67 -6.13 -4.71
CA VAL A 102 -6.80 -5.54 -5.42
C VAL A 102 -7.49 -4.54 -4.50
N LEU A 103 -7.48 -3.27 -4.88
CA LEU A 103 -7.98 -2.16 -4.04
C LEU A 103 -9.47 -1.87 -4.22
N ASN A 104 -10.17 -2.62 -5.08
CA ASN A 104 -11.58 -2.42 -5.39
C ASN A 104 -12.46 -3.63 -4.99
N GLY A 105 -12.07 -4.31 -3.91
CA GLY A 105 -12.79 -5.45 -3.34
C GLY A 105 -12.72 -6.73 -4.18
N THR A 106 -13.28 -7.80 -3.63
CA THR A 106 -13.28 -9.15 -4.24
C THR A 106 -14.06 -9.20 -5.54
N SER A 107 -15.10 -8.36 -5.72
CA SER A 107 -15.83 -8.23 -6.98
C SER A 107 -14.93 -7.84 -8.16
N ALA A 108 -13.94 -6.98 -7.94
CA ALA A 108 -12.95 -6.64 -8.96
C ALA A 108 -11.91 -7.76 -9.13
N ALA A 109 -11.51 -8.42 -8.04
CA ALA A 109 -10.59 -9.55 -8.10
C ALA A 109 -11.15 -10.72 -8.94
N ASN A 110 -12.43 -11.06 -8.77
CA ASN A 110 -13.09 -12.09 -9.56
C ASN A 110 -13.09 -11.74 -11.05
N LYS A 111 -13.39 -10.49 -11.42
CA LYS A 111 -13.32 -10.03 -12.81
C LYS A 111 -11.92 -10.23 -13.40
N VAL A 112 -10.87 -9.87 -12.67
CA VAL A 112 -9.48 -10.07 -13.11
C VAL A 112 -9.16 -11.56 -13.27
N GLY A 113 -9.57 -12.40 -12.31
CA GLY A 113 -9.36 -13.84 -12.35
C GLY A 113 -10.08 -14.51 -13.52
N ASP A 114 -11.38 -14.22 -13.67
CA ASP A 114 -12.23 -14.79 -14.71
C ASP A 114 -11.80 -14.35 -16.10
N GLN A 115 -11.52 -13.05 -16.30
CA GLN A 115 -11.02 -12.54 -17.58
C GLN A 115 -9.69 -13.18 -17.97
N ARG A 116 -8.80 -13.38 -16.99
CA ARG A 116 -7.52 -14.07 -17.21
C ARG A 116 -7.70 -15.56 -17.51
N ALA A 117 -8.65 -16.22 -16.85
CA ALA A 117 -8.93 -17.65 -17.06
C ALA A 117 -9.63 -17.90 -18.40
N ALA A 118 -10.49 -16.98 -18.84
CA ALA A 118 -11.27 -17.07 -20.06
C ALA A 118 -10.52 -16.58 -21.32
N ASP A 119 -9.28 -16.07 -21.20
CA ASP A 119 -8.50 -15.58 -22.34
C ASP A 119 -8.17 -16.72 -23.31
N PRO A 120 -8.77 -16.74 -24.52
CA PRO A 120 -8.59 -17.82 -25.48
C PRO A 120 -7.17 -17.85 -26.07
N TRP A 121 -6.38 -16.80 -25.87
CA TRP A 121 -5.00 -16.70 -26.34
C TRP A 121 -3.97 -17.15 -25.29
N ARG A 122 -4.42 -17.65 -24.15
CA ARG A 122 -3.54 -18.11 -23.07
C ARG A 122 -2.97 -19.50 -23.39
N SER A 123 -1.94 -19.56 -24.23
CA SER A 123 -1.18 -20.79 -24.47
C SER A 123 -0.26 -21.13 -23.28
N GLY A 124 -0.50 -22.29 -22.66
CA GLY A 124 0.48 -22.96 -21.78
C GLY A 124 0.54 -22.56 -20.30
N ALA A 125 -0.58 -22.51 -19.58
CA ALA A 125 -0.58 -22.13 -18.16
C ALA A 125 -0.56 -23.32 -17.17
N VAL A 126 0.64 -23.68 -16.70
CA VAL A 126 0.92 -23.79 -15.25
C VAL A 126 1.55 -22.47 -14.80
#